data_AF-A0A5Q0RZ87-F1
#
_entry.id   AF-A0A5Q0RZ87-F1
#
_cell.length_a   1.000
_cell.length_b   1.000
_cell.length_c   1.000
_cell.angle_alpha   90.00
_cell.angle_beta   90.00
_cell.angle_gamma   90.00
#
_symmetry.space_group_name_H-M   'P 1'
#
loop_
_entity.id
_entity.type
_entity.pdbx_description
1 polymer ?
#
loop_
_entity_poly.entity_id
_entity_poly.type
_entity_poly.pdbx_seq_one_letter_code
_entity_poly.pdbx_strand_id
1 'polypeptide(L)'
;MIFIMLMMISFIMILLPNFLNMKMRMNKNKSSAFECGFDMINSARNPFSLHFFKFCLIFIIFDIEIIVILPTPMVLYNSTSYLLLFNTMIITFLSSLLIEWQQNSLTWS
;
A
#
# COMPACT_ATOMS: atom_id res chain seq x y z
N MET A 1 -12.94 -19.71 -23.31
CA MET A 1 -11.76 -20.17 -24.07
C MET A 1 -10.54 -19.28 -23.85
N ILE A 2 -10.65 -17.95 -24.00
CA ILE A 2 -9.52 -17.01 -23.76
C ILE A 2 -8.90 -17.13 -22.35
N PHE A 3 -9.71 -17.29 -21.31
CA PHE A 3 -9.21 -17.48 -19.93
C PHE A 3 -8.32 -18.73 -19.78
N ILE A 4 -8.70 -19.84 -20.43
CA ILE A 4 -7.92 -21.09 -20.41
C ILE A 4 -6.60 -20.89 -21.16
N MET A 5 -6.62 -20.17 -22.27
CA MET A 5 -5.40 -19.87 -23.04
C MET A 5 -4.41 -19.01 -22.24
N LEU A 6 -4.89 -18.01 -21.49
CA LEU A 6 -4.05 -17.17 -20.62
C LEU A 6 -3.41 -17.98 -19.48
N MET A 7 -4.18 -18.89 -18.86
CA MET A 7 -3.66 -19.79 -17.81
C MET A 7 -2.59 -20.75 -18.36
N MET A 8 -2.76 -21.25 -19.59
CA MET A 8 -1.76 -22.12 -20.22
C MET A 8 -0.46 -21.35 -20.52
N ILE A 9 -0.56 -20.11 -20.99
CA ILE A 9 0.61 -19.27 -21.28
C ILE A 9 1.39 -18.95 -20.00
N SER A 10 0.71 -18.57 -18.91
CA SER A 10 1.38 -18.28 -17.64
C SER A 10 2.09 -19.50 -17.06
N PHE A 11 1.47 -20.68 -17.18
CA PHE A 11 2.07 -21.94 -16.72
C PHE A 11 3.33 -22.30 -17.51
N ILE A 12 3.31 -22.13 -18.83
CA ILE A 12 4.47 -22.36 -19.70
C ILE A 12 5.61 -21.41 -19.33
N MET A 13 5.33 -20.12 -19.08
CA MET A 13 6.36 -19.14 -18.70
C MET A 13 7.05 -19.46 -17.36
N ILE A 14 6.34 -20.10 -16.42
CA ILE A 14 6.93 -20.52 -15.13
C ILE A 14 7.79 -21.78 -15.30
N LEU A 15 7.37 -22.71 -16.16
CA LEU A 15 8.07 -23.99 -16.34
C LEU A 15 9.30 -23.90 -17.25
N LEU A 16 9.26 -23.09 -18.31
CA LEU A 16 10.35 -22.97 -19.29
C LEU A 16 11.72 -22.71 -18.62
N PRO A 17 11.86 -21.73 -17.71
CA PRO A 17 13.13 -21.43 -17.05
C PRO A 17 13.66 -22.60 -16.23
N ASN A 18 12.78 -23.36 -15.57
CA ASN A 18 13.18 -24.52 -14.76
C ASN A 18 13.72 -25.66 -15.62
N PHE A 19 13.15 -25.88 -16.80
CA PHE A 19 13.65 -26.89 -17.75
C PHE A 19 14.94 -26.46 -18.47
N LEU A 20 15.10 -25.16 -18.76
CA LEU A 20 16.28 -24.63 -19.45
C LEU A 20 17.49 -24.43 -18.52
N ASN A 21 17.29 -24.36 -17.20
CA ASN A 21 18.36 -24.02 -16.26
C ASN A 21 19.34 -25.19 -16.00
N MET A 22 20.42 -25.24 -16.78
CA MET A 22 21.48 -26.25 -16.72
C MET A 22 22.46 -26.12 -15.52
N LYS A 23 22.37 -25.09 -14.66
CA LYS A 23 23.31 -24.88 -13.54
C LYS A 23 22.62 -24.69 -12.19
N MET A 24 21.83 -25.68 -11.77
CA MET A 24 21.28 -25.82 -10.41
C MET A 24 22.31 -26.37 -9.40
N ARG A 25 23.57 -25.94 -9.44
CA ARG A 25 24.49 -26.22 -8.31
C ARG A 25 24.26 -25.13 -7.27
N MET A 26 23.52 -25.49 -6.23
CA MET A 26 23.29 -24.65 -5.04
C MET A 26 24.61 -24.44 -4.31
N ASN A 27 25.37 -23.43 -4.75
CA ASN A 27 26.55 -23.01 -4.02
C ASN A 27 26.11 -22.23 -2.78
N LYS A 28 26.62 -22.62 -1.61
CA LYS A 28 26.27 -22.03 -0.29
C LYS A 28 26.38 -20.49 -0.28
N ASN A 29 27.35 -19.95 -1.02
CA ASN A 29 27.60 -18.50 -1.13
C ASN A 29 26.67 -17.78 -2.12
N LYS A 30 25.96 -18.50 -2.99
CA LYS A 30 24.87 -17.94 -3.82
C LYS A 30 23.52 -18.00 -3.10
N SER A 31 23.37 -18.92 -2.16
CA SER A 31 22.17 -19.04 -1.32
C SER A 31 22.21 -18.18 -0.05
N SER A 32 23.32 -17.50 0.23
CA SER A 32 23.38 -16.53 1.33
C SER A 32 22.68 -15.23 0.92
N ALA A 33 21.98 -14.59 1.87
CA ALA A 33 21.23 -13.36 1.63
C ALA A 33 22.12 -12.17 1.21
N PHE A 34 23.41 -12.21 1.56
CA PHE A 34 24.38 -11.18 1.23
C PHE A 34 25.63 -11.80 0.58
N GLU A 35 26.12 -11.16 -0.47
CA GLU A 35 27.40 -11.51 -1.12
C GLU A 35 28.60 -10.82 -0.43
N CYS A 36 28.34 -9.81 0.41
CA CYS A 36 29.38 -9.03 1.10
C CYS A 36 29.97 -9.74 2.34
N GLY A 37 29.58 -10.98 2.64
CA GLY A 37 30.13 -11.77 3.74
C GLY A 37 29.69 -11.33 5.14
N PHE A 38 28.63 -10.51 5.26
CA PHE A 38 28.05 -10.15 6.54
C PHE A 38 26.99 -11.16 6.97
N ASP A 39 27.23 -11.80 8.10
CA ASP A 39 26.20 -12.57 8.80
C ASP A 39 25.21 -11.61 9.47
N MET A 40 23.94 -12.00 9.55
CA MET A 40 22.92 -11.21 10.24
C MET A 40 23.20 -11.22 11.75
N ILE A 41 23.96 -10.23 12.23
CA ILE A 41 24.36 -10.11 13.64
C ILE A 41 23.25 -9.51 14.51
N ASN A 42 22.24 -8.86 13.90
CA ASN A 42 21.23 -8.11 14.65
C ASN A 42 19.87 -8.81 14.68
N SER A 43 19.16 -8.65 15.80
CA SER A 43 17.77 -9.07 15.94
C SER A 43 16.88 -8.40 14.89
N ALA A 44 15.90 -9.13 14.35
CA ALA A 44 14.94 -8.60 13.37
C ALA A 44 14.11 -7.38 13.87
N ARG A 45 14.16 -7.08 15.17
CA ARG A 45 13.51 -5.93 15.79
C ARG A 45 14.49 -4.76 15.89
N ASN A 46 14.77 -4.11 14.77
CA ASN A 46 15.37 -2.79 14.81
C ASN A 46 14.32 -1.76 15.28
N PRO A 47 14.71 -0.72 16.03
CA PRO A 47 13.80 0.37 16.35
C PRO A 47 13.29 0.98 15.04
N PHE A 48 11.97 0.89 14.84
CA PHE A 48 11.33 1.47 13.67
C PHE A 48 11.17 2.98 13.86
N SER A 49 11.20 3.70 12.76
CA SER A 49 11.00 5.14 12.73
C SER A 49 9.53 5.47 12.98
N LEU A 50 9.26 6.19 14.07
CA LEU A 50 7.91 6.65 14.46
C LEU A 50 7.25 7.51 13.36
N HIS A 51 8.03 8.14 12.48
CA HIS A 51 7.51 8.89 11.34
C HIS A 51 6.71 8.02 10.36
N PHE A 52 7.18 6.82 10.04
CA PHE A 52 6.48 5.93 9.12
C PHE A 52 5.16 5.42 9.72
N PHE A 53 5.15 5.21 11.04
CA PHE A 53 3.93 4.82 11.74
C PHE A 53 2.87 5.93 11.72
N LYS A 54 3.28 7.20 11.92
CA LYS A 54 2.37 8.35 11.82
C LYS A 54 1.77 8.50 10.42
N PHE A 55 2.59 8.34 9.38
CA PHE A 55 2.11 8.37 8.00
C PHE A 55 1.08 7.26 7.73
N CYS A 56 1.33 6.04 8.22
CA CYS A 56 0.40 4.93 8.07
C CYS A 56 -0.94 5.20 8.78
N LEU A 57 -0.92 5.79 9.97
CA LEU A 57 -2.14 6.19 10.67
C LEU A 57 -2.95 7.25 9.91
N ILE A 58 -2.30 8.30 9.41
CA ILE A 58 -2.96 9.35 8.61
C ILE A 58 -3.57 8.74 7.34
N PHE A 59 -2.84 7.86 6.67
CA PHE A 59 -3.35 7.15 5.49
C PHE A 59 -4.61 6.34 5.79
N ILE A 60 -4.64 5.60 6.91
CA ILE A 60 -5.81 4.80 7.31
C ILE A 60 -7.03 5.70 7.56
N ILE A 61 -6.84 6.84 8.24
CA ILE A 61 -7.93 7.78 8.53
C ILE A 61 -8.49 8.35 7.22
N PHE A 62 -7.61 8.78 6.31
CA PHE A 62 -8.01 9.31 5.01
C PHE A 62 -8.73 8.28 4.13
N ASP A 63 -8.33 7.01 4.18
CA ASP A 63 -9.00 5.93 3.43
C ASP A 63 -10.44 5.72 3.95
N ILE A 64 -10.66 5.82 5.27
CA ILE A 64 -12.00 5.77 5.87
C ILE A 64 -12.85 6.97 5.44
N GLU A 65 -12.28 8.18 5.40
CA GLU A 65 -12.98 9.37 4.93
C GLU A 65 -13.45 9.20 3.47
N ILE A 66 -12.59 8.67 2.59
CA ILE A 66 -12.96 8.40 1.19
C ILE A 66 -14.11 7.39 1.08
N ILE A 67 -14.07 6.30 1.87
CA ILE A 67 -15.13 5.29 1.90
C ILE A 67 -16.47 5.92 2.26
N VAL A 68 -16.49 6.91 3.15
CA VAL A 68 -17.71 7.64 3.53
C VAL A 68 -18.14 8.62 2.44
N ILE A 69 -17.20 9.36 1.84
CA ILE A 69 -17.52 10.38 0.81
C ILE A 69 -18.09 9.73 -0.45
N LEU A 70 -17.52 8.64 -0.94
CA LEU A 70 -17.81 8.09 -2.27
C LEU A 70 -19.28 7.67 -2.52
N PRO A 71 -19.99 7.00 -1.58
CA PRO A 71 -21.40 6.63 -1.79
C PRO A 71 -22.38 7.79 -1.52
N THR A 72 -21.99 8.80 -0.73
CA THR A 72 -22.91 9.87 -0.31
C THR A 72 -23.56 10.64 -1.47
N PRO A 73 -22.87 11.12 -2.52
CA PRO A 73 -23.53 11.86 -3.61
C PRO A 73 -24.53 11.00 -4.40
N MET A 74 -24.39 9.67 -4.39
CA MET A 74 -25.33 8.76 -5.06
C MET A 74 -26.68 8.66 -4.33
N VAL A 75 -26.68 8.88 -3.01
CA VAL A 75 -27.88 8.75 -2.15
C VAL A 75 -28.64 10.08 -2.04
N LEU A 76 -27.95 11.21 -2.22
CA LEU A 76 -28.49 12.55 -2.02
C LEU A 76 -29.24 13.03 -3.28
N TYR A 77 -30.35 12.37 -3.62
CA TYR A 77 -31.23 12.84 -4.70
C TYR A 77 -32.22 13.88 -4.14
N ASN A 78 -32.23 15.07 -4.75
CA ASN A 78 -33.32 16.06 -4.68
C ASN A 78 -33.62 16.80 -3.36
N SER A 79 -32.78 16.74 -2.33
CA SER A 79 -33.04 17.43 -1.07
C SER A 79 -31.93 18.40 -0.67
N THR A 80 -32.31 19.66 -0.44
CA THR A 80 -31.40 20.78 -0.14
C THR A 80 -30.73 20.65 1.23
N SER A 81 -31.42 20.09 2.22
CA SER A 81 -30.89 19.81 3.56
C SER A 81 -29.75 18.79 3.55
N TYR A 82 -29.91 17.76 2.73
CA TYR A 82 -28.95 16.68 2.55
C TYR A 82 -27.70 17.15 1.79
N LEU A 83 -27.87 18.05 0.81
CA LEU A 83 -26.76 18.71 0.13
C LEU A 83 -25.96 19.63 1.08
N LEU A 84 -26.65 20.33 1.98
CA LEU A 84 -26.00 21.13 3.03
C LEU A 84 -25.15 20.24 3.95
N LEU A 85 -25.70 19.10 4.40
CA LEU A 85 -24.99 18.15 5.26
C LEU A 85 -23.72 17.60 4.57
N PHE A 86 -23.81 17.25 3.29
CA PHE A 86 -22.65 16.79 2.52
C PHE A 86 -21.56 17.87 2.42
N ASN A 87 -21.94 19.11 2.14
CA ASN A 87 -21.00 20.23 2.12
C ASN A 87 -20.33 20.46 3.47
N THR A 88 -21.09 20.37 4.58
CA THR A 88 -20.50 20.49 5.92
C THR A 88 -19.51 19.36 6.22
N MET A 89 -19.81 18.13 5.79
CA MET A 89 -18.92 16.98 5.99
C MET A 89 -17.60 17.13 5.22
N ILE A 90 -17.66 17.59 3.96
CA ILE A 90 -16.45 17.87 3.18
C ILE A 90 -15.61 18.96 3.85
N ILE A 91 -16.23 20.04 4.31
CA ILE A 91 -15.51 21.14 4.98
C ILE A 91 -14.81 20.63 6.24
N THR A 92 -15.47 19.77 7.03
CA THR A 92 -14.84 19.21 8.23
C THR A 92 -13.63 18.34 7.89
N PHE A 93 -13.71 17.49 6.86
CA PHE A 93 -12.56 16.65 6.43
C PHE A 93 -11.43 17.48 5.82
N LEU A 94 -11.73 18.56 5.10
CA LEU A 94 -10.69 19.48 4.63
C LEU A 94 -10.02 20.21 5.80
N SER A 95 -10.78 20.56 6.84
CA SER A 95 -10.23 21.24 8.02
C SER A 95 -9.30 20.33 8.84
N SER A 96 -9.59 19.04 8.97
CA SER A 96 -8.71 18.08 9.65
C SER A 96 -7.37 17.95 8.92
N LEU A 97 -7.40 17.81 7.59
CA LEU A 97 -6.19 17.75 6.76
C LEU A 97 -5.33 19.02 6.86
N LEU A 98 -5.95 20.20 6.91
CA LEU A 98 -5.23 21.46 7.09
C LEU A 98 -4.51 21.52 8.45
N ILE A 99 -5.15 21.04 9.52
CA ILE A 99 -4.55 20.99 10.86
C ILE A 99 -3.36 20.03 10.87
N GLU A 100 -3.49 18.86 10.26
CA GLU A 100 -2.40 17.87 10.16
C GLU A 100 -1.20 18.41 9.37
N TRP A 101 -1.47 19.18 8.32
CA TRP A 101 -0.43 19.83 7.53
C TRP A 101 0.29 20.92 8.33
N GLN A 102 -0.43 21.76 9.05
CA GLN A 102 0.17 22.77 9.94
C GLN A 102 1.06 22.16 11.02
N GLN A 103 0.77 20.93 11.47
CA GLN A 103 1.58 20.20 12.44
C GLN A 103 2.86 19.58 11.85
N ASN A 104 3.17 19.81 10.57
CA ASN A 104 4.31 19.21 9.85
C ASN A 104 4.34 17.67 9.97
N SER A 105 3.19 17.04 10.21
CA SER A 105 3.09 15.58 10.31
C SER A 105 3.36 14.88 8.98
N LEU A 106 3.19 15.62 7.88
CA LEU A 106 3.35 15.20 6.48
C LEU A 106 4.76 15.45 5.91
N THR A 107 5.63 16.21 6.59
CA THR A 107 6.97 16.50 6.06
C THR A 107 7.93 15.35 6.37
N TRP A 108 8.64 14.90 5.34
CA TRP A 108 9.73 13.94 5.47
C TRP A 108 11.07 14.69 5.55
N SER A 109 11.70 14.68 6.72
CA SER A 109 13.10 15.10 6.93
C SER A 109 13.90 13.96 7.53
#